data_AF-A0A2V8EG14-F1
#
_entry.id   AF-A0A2V8EG14-F1
#
_cell.length_a   1.000
_cell.length_b   1.000
_cell.length_c   1.000
_cell.angle_alpha   90.00
_cell.angle_beta   90.00
_cell.angle_gamma   90.00
#
_symmetry.space_group_name_H-M   'P 1'
#
loop_
_entity.id
_entity.type
_entity.pdbx_description
1 polymer ?
#
loop_
_entity_poly.entity_id
_entity_poly.type
_entity_poly.pdbx_seq_one_letter_code
_entity_poly.pdbx_strand_id
1 'polypeptide(L)'
;MRPPFEPSPLARRRTPEERARDRDLGFGSVVGRESRQRLLNRDGSFNVLRSGLSILETLAPYHWMLTITWWGFLAVVTLVYLGFNLLFALAFVACGESALLGPGAEMLGGRFSRAFFFSVQTFATIGYGQIGPNGFAANAV
;
A
#
# COMPACT_ATOMS: atom_id res chain seq x y z
N MET A 1 -44.05 -5.25 -18.30
CA MET A 1 -43.21 -5.60 -17.13
C MET A 1 -43.44 -7.07 -16.80
N ARG A 2 -42.43 -7.93 -16.90
CA ARG A 2 -42.57 -9.34 -16.46
C ARG A 2 -42.43 -9.39 -14.93
N PRO A 3 -43.26 -10.16 -14.21
CA PRO A 3 -43.12 -10.30 -12.76
C PRO A 3 -41.75 -10.91 -12.41
N PRO A 4 -41.18 -10.59 -11.24
CA PRO A 4 -39.98 -11.25 -10.73
C PRO A 4 -40.22 -12.77 -10.70
N PHE A 5 -39.26 -13.56 -11.18
CA PHE A 5 -39.33 -15.01 -11.09
C PHE A 5 -39.28 -15.42 -9.62
N GLU A 6 -40.43 -15.84 -9.08
CA GLU A 6 -40.53 -16.44 -7.76
C GLU A 6 -40.25 -17.95 -7.90
N PRO A 7 -39.12 -18.45 -7.38
CA PRO A 7 -38.84 -19.87 -7.45
C PRO A 7 -39.92 -20.65 -6.68
N SER A 8 -40.33 -21.79 -7.23
CA SER A 8 -41.33 -22.67 -6.61
C SER A 8 -40.97 -22.95 -5.14
N PRO A 9 -41.94 -22.87 -4.20
CA PRO A 9 -41.71 -23.19 -2.79
C PRO A 9 -41.33 -24.66 -2.57
N LEU A 10 -41.56 -25.53 -3.57
CA LEU A 10 -41.15 -26.93 -3.58
C LEU A 10 -39.78 -27.16 -4.24
N ALA A 11 -39.14 -26.10 -4.76
CA ALA A 11 -37.82 -26.22 -5.34
C ALA A 11 -36.82 -26.66 -4.26
N ARG A 12 -36.14 -27.78 -4.52
CA ARG A 12 -35.08 -28.28 -3.64
C ARG A 12 -34.09 -27.14 -3.39
N ARG A 13 -33.90 -26.75 -2.12
CA ARG A 13 -32.86 -25.79 -1.76
C ARG A 13 -31.53 -26.38 -2.17
N ARG A 14 -30.89 -25.80 -3.21
CA ARG A 14 -29.54 -26.18 -3.58
C ARG A 14 -28.62 -26.00 -2.40
N THR A 15 -27.79 -27.00 -2.13
CA THR A 15 -26.78 -26.91 -1.08
C THR A 15 -25.76 -25.82 -1.44
N PRO A 16 -25.02 -25.27 -0.46
CA PRO A 16 -23.95 -24.32 -0.72
C PRO A 16 -22.90 -24.87 -1.70
N GLU A 17 -22.66 -26.17 -1.64
CA GLU A 17 -21.74 -26.91 -2.52
C GLU A 17 -22.24 -26.96 -3.98
N GLU A 18 -23.52 -27.27 -4.20
CA GLU A 18 -24.13 -27.29 -5.54
C GLU A 18 -24.07 -25.89 -6.20
N ARG A 19 -24.32 -24.82 -5.43
CA ARG A 19 -24.19 -23.44 -5.92
C ARG A 19 -22.75 -23.01 -6.18
N ALA A 20 -21.77 -23.58 -5.47
CA ALA A 20 -20.36 -23.34 -5.74
C ALA A 20 -19.93 -24.06 -7.03
N ARG A 21 -20.41 -25.28 -7.25
CA ARG A 21 -20.14 -26.08 -8.45
C ARG A 21 -20.71 -25.45 -9.72
N ASP A 22 -21.91 -24.88 -9.67
CA ASP A 22 -22.50 -24.16 -10.81
C ASP A 22 -21.77 -22.87 -11.18
N ARG A 23 -20.95 -22.31 -10.26
CA ARG A 23 -20.09 -21.14 -10.53
C ARG A 23 -18.71 -21.51 -11.05
N ASP A 24 -18.32 -22.78 -10.95
CA ASP A 24 -17.10 -23.28 -11.56
C ASP A 24 -17.38 -23.54 -13.05
N LEU A 25 -16.72 -22.79 -13.94
CA LEU A 25 -16.86 -22.92 -15.40
C LEU A 25 -16.26 -24.24 -15.96
N GLY A 26 -16.05 -25.24 -15.10
CA GLY A 26 -15.43 -26.52 -15.41
C GLY A 26 -13.91 -26.53 -15.19
N PHE A 27 -13.27 -25.38 -15.05
CA PHE A 27 -11.82 -25.26 -14.86
C PHE A 27 -11.32 -25.99 -13.61
N GLY A 28 -12.01 -25.87 -12.48
CA GLY A 28 -11.61 -26.55 -11.25
C GLY A 28 -11.71 -28.07 -11.36
N SER A 29 -12.75 -28.56 -12.05
CA SER A 29 -13.01 -29.99 -12.24
C SER A 29 -12.09 -30.68 -13.23
N VAL A 30 -11.65 -30.00 -14.30
CA VAL A 30 -10.75 -30.58 -15.31
C VAL A 30 -9.33 -30.66 -14.77
N VAL A 31 -8.82 -29.56 -14.22
CA VAL A 31 -7.45 -29.49 -13.70
C VAL A 31 -7.25 -30.40 -12.48
N GLY A 32 -8.25 -30.49 -11.60
CA GLY A 32 -8.21 -31.40 -10.46
C GLY A 32 -8.24 -32.89 -10.85
N ARG A 33 -8.84 -33.22 -12.01
CA ARG A 33 -8.95 -34.60 -12.51
C ARG A 33 -7.68 -35.05 -13.25
N GLU A 34 -7.03 -34.14 -13.98
CA GLU A 34 -5.79 -34.40 -14.71
C GLU A 34 -4.55 -34.40 -13.81
N SER A 35 -4.39 -33.40 -12.92
CA SER A 35 -3.14 -33.27 -12.15
C SER A 35 -3.13 -34.04 -10.82
N ARG A 36 -4.29 -34.53 -10.35
CA ARG A 36 -4.50 -35.04 -8.97
C ARG A 36 -4.07 -34.08 -7.85
N GLN A 37 -3.72 -32.82 -8.16
CA GLN A 37 -3.32 -31.83 -7.17
C GLN A 37 -4.49 -30.93 -6.79
N ARG A 38 -4.52 -30.52 -5.52
CA ARG A 38 -5.52 -29.57 -5.01
C ARG A 38 -5.16 -28.17 -5.49
N LEU A 39 -6.10 -27.50 -6.14
CA LEU A 39 -6.00 -26.07 -6.50
C LEU A 39 -6.11 -25.14 -5.29
N LEU A 40 -6.69 -25.62 -4.19
CA LEU A 40 -6.90 -24.87 -2.96
C LEU A 40 -6.23 -25.58 -1.78
N ASN A 41 -5.38 -24.85 -1.07
CA ASN A 41 -4.76 -25.26 0.18
C ASN A 41 -5.81 -25.32 1.31
N ARG A 42 -5.46 -25.95 2.43
CA ARG A 42 -6.37 -26.09 3.59
C ARG A 42 -6.71 -24.76 4.26
N ASP A 43 -5.84 -23.76 4.09
CA ASP A 43 -6.02 -22.38 4.56
C ASP A 43 -6.87 -21.51 3.61
N GLY A 44 -7.33 -22.06 2.48
CA GLY A 44 -8.12 -21.33 1.49
C GLY A 44 -7.28 -20.54 0.48
N SER A 45 -5.94 -20.61 0.53
CA SER A 45 -5.08 -20.02 -0.50
C SER A 45 -5.07 -20.86 -1.78
N PHE A 46 -4.89 -20.23 -2.94
CA PHE A 46 -4.77 -20.92 -4.22
C PHE A 46 -3.35 -21.43 -4.43
N ASN A 47 -3.22 -22.70 -4.80
CA ASN A 47 -1.96 -23.30 -5.23
C ASN A 47 -1.71 -23.02 -6.73
N VAL A 48 -1.61 -21.73 -7.08
CA VAL A 48 -1.46 -21.26 -8.46
C VAL A 48 -0.27 -20.32 -8.55
N LEU A 49 0.71 -20.68 -9.38
CA LEU A 49 1.84 -19.81 -9.73
C LEU A 49 1.50 -19.04 -11.01
N ARG A 50 1.48 -17.71 -10.93
CA ARG A 50 1.32 -16.84 -12.10
C ARG A 50 2.70 -16.58 -12.71
N SER A 51 2.92 -16.98 -13.95
CA SER A 51 4.16 -16.71 -14.69
C SER A 51 3.92 -15.69 -15.80
N GLY A 52 4.95 -14.94 -16.18
CA GLY A 52 4.89 -13.96 -17.28
C GLY A 52 4.40 -12.55 -16.93
N LEU A 53 4.25 -12.22 -15.64
CA LEU A 53 3.88 -10.87 -15.20
C LEU A 53 5.10 -9.95 -15.06
N SER A 54 4.93 -8.67 -15.37
CA SER A 54 5.90 -7.62 -15.05
C SER A 54 6.12 -7.51 -13.53
N ILE A 55 7.27 -6.98 -13.11
CA ILE A 55 7.60 -6.76 -11.68
C ILE A 55 6.52 -5.89 -11.00
N LEU A 56 5.98 -4.88 -11.70
CA LEU A 56 4.91 -4.01 -11.17
C LEU A 56 3.57 -4.74 -11.02
N GLU A 57 3.25 -5.62 -11.97
CA GLU A 57 2.05 -6.45 -11.93
C GLU A 57 2.14 -7.55 -10.87
N THR A 58 3.36 -8.01 -10.58
CA THR A 58 3.66 -9.02 -9.55
C THR A 58 3.64 -8.42 -8.15
N LEU A 59 4.17 -7.21 -7.96
CA LEU A 59 4.21 -6.53 -6.67
C LEU A 59 2.82 -6.11 -6.17
N ALA A 60 1.91 -5.74 -7.08
CA ALA A 60 0.54 -5.34 -6.79
C ALA A 60 0.40 -4.56 -5.45
N PRO A 61 1.10 -3.41 -5.29
CA PRO A 61 1.36 -2.80 -3.99
C PRO A 61 0.08 -2.47 -3.21
N TYR A 62 -0.99 -2.13 -3.93
CA TYR A 62 -2.31 -1.94 -3.35
C TYR A 62 -2.83 -3.20 -2.65
N HIS A 63 -2.82 -4.34 -3.35
CA HIS A 63 -3.27 -5.61 -2.78
C HIS A 63 -2.36 -6.05 -1.63
N TRP A 64 -1.04 -5.93 -1.80
CA TRP A 64 -0.10 -6.26 -0.73
C TRP A 64 -0.41 -5.46 0.54
N MET A 65 -0.57 -4.15 0.43
CA MET A 65 -0.82 -3.26 1.57
C MET A 65 -2.17 -3.49 2.26
N LEU A 66 -3.16 -4.07 1.57
CA LEU A 66 -4.44 -4.51 2.16
C LEU A 66 -4.38 -5.90 2.82
N THR A 67 -3.38 -6.72 2.47
CA THR A 67 -3.27 -8.11 2.95
C THR A 67 -2.27 -8.30 4.08
N ILE A 68 -1.36 -7.35 4.29
CA ILE A 68 -0.40 -7.38 5.41
C ILE A 68 -1.09 -7.19 6.76
N THR A 69 -0.40 -7.58 7.83
CA THR A 69 -0.87 -7.34 9.21
C THR A 69 -0.91 -5.85 9.53
N TRP A 70 -1.75 -5.45 10.49
CA TRP A 70 -1.84 -4.05 10.93
C TRP A 70 -0.50 -3.46 11.35
N TRP A 71 0.34 -4.22 12.07
CA TRP A 71 1.68 -3.79 12.45
C TRP A 71 2.62 -3.63 11.24
N GLY A 72 2.52 -4.55 10.27
CA GLY A 72 3.25 -4.44 9.01
C GLY A 72 2.86 -3.18 8.25
N PHE A 73 1.56 -2.89 8.16
CA PHE A 73 1.04 -1.68 7.53
C PHE A 73 1.58 -0.42 8.19
N LEU A 74 1.47 -0.30 9.52
CA LEU A 74 1.97 0.85 10.28
C LEU A 74 3.48 1.02 10.10
N ALA A 75 4.25 -0.07 10.14
CA ALA A 75 5.70 -0.03 9.92
C ALA A 75 6.05 0.48 8.51
N VAL A 76 5.38 -0.03 7.47
CA VAL A 76 5.59 0.39 6.08
C VAL A 76 5.28 1.87 5.91
N VAL A 77 4.11 2.33 6.38
CA VAL A 77 3.72 3.74 6.28
C VAL A 77 4.71 4.64 7.01
N THR A 78 5.15 4.22 8.21
CA THR A 78 6.12 4.97 9.01
C THR A 78 7.47 5.06 8.30
N LEU A 79 7.97 3.95 7.75
CA LEU A 79 9.24 3.92 7.01
C LEU A 79 9.19 4.77 5.75
N VAL A 80 8.10 4.71 4.99
CA VAL A 80 7.91 5.55 3.80
C VAL A 80 7.86 7.03 4.19
N TYR A 81 7.11 7.39 5.24
CA TYR A 81 7.04 8.75 5.76
C TYR A 81 8.42 9.27 6.20
N LEU A 82 9.16 8.49 7.00
CA LEU A 82 10.50 8.86 7.44
C LEU A 82 11.48 8.92 6.27
N GLY A 83 11.36 8.02 5.30
CA GLY A 83 12.18 8.00 4.09
C GLY A 83 12.00 9.24 3.22
N PHE A 84 10.76 9.67 2.98
CA PHE A 84 10.50 10.92 2.28
C PHE A 84 11.04 12.13 3.05
N ASN A 85 10.78 12.20 4.35
CA ASN A 85 11.28 13.33 5.15
C ASN A 85 12.80 13.39 5.23
N LEU A 86 13.47 12.22 5.25
CA LEU A 86 14.92 12.13 5.16
C LEU A 86 15.43 12.62 3.80
N LEU A 87 14.78 12.23 2.71
CA LEU A 87 15.13 12.67 1.36
C LEU A 87 15.05 14.19 1.22
N PHE A 88 13.95 14.79 1.67
CA PHE A 88 13.77 16.24 1.65
C PHE A 88 14.72 16.97 2.59
N ALA A 89 14.99 16.42 3.79
CA ALA A 89 16.00 16.98 4.69
C ALA A 89 17.38 17.07 4.02
N LEU A 90 17.79 16.02 3.31
CA LEU A 90 19.04 16.00 2.55
C LEU A 90 19.01 17.02 1.40
N ALA A 91 17.89 17.16 0.70
CA ALA A 91 17.71 18.18 -0.35
C ALA A 91 17.84 19.61 0.20
N PHE A 92 17.23 19.91 1.35
CA PHE A 92 17.37 21.20 2.03
C PHE A 92 18.81 21.46 2.48
N VAL A 93 19.49 20.44 3.00
CA VAL A 93 20.90 20.54 3.38
C VAL A 93 21.79 20.79 2.16
N ALA A 94 21.46 20.21 1.01
CA ALA A 94 22.17 20.41 -0.26
C ALA A 94 21.95 21.82 -0.85
N CYS A 95 20.86 22.51 -0.50
CA CYS A 95 20.60 23.90 -0.90
C CYS A 95 21.53 24.93 -0.20
N GLY A 96 22.30 24.50 0.80
CA GLY A 96 23.29 25.34 1.49
C GLY A 96 22.86 25.78 2.90
N GLU A 97 23.79 26.46 3.60
CA GLU A 97 23.61 26.84 5.01
C GLU A 97 22.54 27.91 5.23
N SER A 98 22.37 28.79 4.25
CA SER A 98 21.39 29.86 4.27
C SER A 98 20.01 29.43 3.78
N ALA A 99 19.82 28.16 3.39
CA ALA A 99 18.57 27.66 2.80
C ALA A 99 17.38 27.66 3.77
N LEU A 100 17.64 27.56 5.09
CA LEU A 100 16.61 27.58 6.12
C LEU A 100 16.90 28.69 7.13
N LEU A 101 15.93 29.58 7.37
CA LEU A 101 15.98 30.67 8.36
C LEU A 101 15.10 30.35 9.58
N GLY A 102 15.52 30.79 10.77
CA GLY A 102 14.87 30.43 12.03
C GLY A 102 15.75 29.67 13.05
N PRO A 103 15.17 29.31 14.21
CA PRO A 103 15.88 28.67 15.31
C PRO A 103 16.27 27.21 14.98
N GLY A 104 17.20 26.66 15.76
CA GLY A 104 17.62 25.25 15.64
C GLY A 104 19.07 25.03 15.17
N ALA A 105 19.90 26.08 15.07
CA ALA A 105 21.35 25.93 14.86
C ALA A 105 22.02 25.14 15.98
N GLU A 106 21.51 25.29 17.21
CA GLU A 106 22.02 24.64 18.44
C GLU A 106 21.36 23.29 18.75
N MET A 107 20.47 22.76 17.88
CA MET A 107 19.84 21.46 18.13
C MET A 107 20.86 20.32 18.05
N LEU A 108 20.62 19.24 18.80
CA LEU A 108 21.35 17.99 18.63
C LEU A 108 21.20 17.50 17.17
N GLY A 109 22.30 17.34 16.46
CA GLY A 109 22.34 17.03 15.01
C GLY A 109 22.25 18.26 14.08
N GLY A 110 22.29 19.47 14.64
CA GLY A 110 22.55 20.74 13.96
C GLY A 110 21.68 20.99 12.73
N ARG A 111 22.34 21.36 11.62
CA ARG A 111 21.69 21.73 10.36
C ARG A 111 20.80 20.63 9.79
N PHE A 112 21.21 19.36 9.93
CA PHE A 112 20.43 18.23 9.43
C PHE A 112 19.14 18.04 10.22
N SER A 113 19.20 18.04 11.55
CA SER A 113 18.01 17.91 12.40
C SER A 113 17.00 19.02 12.12
N ARG A 114 17.49 20.25 11.95
CA ARG A 114 16.66 21.40 11.57
C ARG A 114 15.97 21.20 10.22
N ALA A 115 16.69 20.73 9.21
CA ALA A 115 16.13 20.41 7.90
C ALA A 115 15.12 19.26 7.95
N PHE A 116 15.39 18.23 8.75
CA PHE A 116 14.49 17.10 8.96
C PHE A 116 13.16 17.51 9.60
N PHE A 117 13.22 18.28 10.69
CA PHE A 117 11.99 18.76 11.34
C PHE A 117 11.23 19.80 10.49
N PHE A 118 11.93 20.58 9.67
CA PHE A 118 11.29 21.45 8.69
C PHE A 118 10.55 20.64 7.60
N SER A 119 11.18 19.57 7.08
CA SER A 119 10.53 18.65 6.14
C SER A 119 9.27 18.04 6.75
N VAL A 120 9.35 17.53 8.00
CA VAL A 120 8.22 16.94 8.72
C VAL A 120 7.06 17.94 8.85
N GLN A 121 7.35 19.19 9.21
CA GLN A 121 6.34 20.24 9.33
C GLN A 121 5.69 20.59 8.00
N THR A 122 6.47 20.60 6.91
CA THR A 122 5.99 20.96 5.58
C THR A 122 5.15 19.83 4.97
N PHE A 123 5.66 18.60 5.01
CA PHE A 123 4.98 17.43 4.46
C PHE A 123 3.68 17.10 5.21
N ALA A 124 3.68 17.24 6.54
CA ALA A 124 2.46 17.10 7.35
C ALA A 124 1.57 18.35 7.32
N THR A 125 1.94 19.40 6.58
CA THR A 125 1.21 20.67 6.51
C THR A 125 0.96 21.34 7.87
N ILE A 126 1.83 21.08 8.84
CA ILE A 126 1.78 21.68 10.19
C ILE A 126 2.29 23.12 10.14
N GLY A 127 3.47 23.32 9.55
CA GLY A 127 4.09 24.63 9.33
C GLY A 127 4.03 25.60 10.52
N TYR A 128 4.74 25.32 11.62
CA TYR A 128 4.73 26.19 12.82
C TYR A 128 5.15 27.65 12.56
N GLY A 129 5.77 27.93 11.40
CA GLY A 129 6.14 29.29 10.97
C GLY A 129 7.43 29.83 11.58
N GLN A 130 8.07 29.08 12.48
CA GLN A 130 9.35 29.48 13.09
C GLN A 130 10.55 29.25 12.17
N ILE A 131 10.48 28.22 11.32
CA ILE A 131 11.51 27.88 10.33
C ILE A 131 10.93 28.10 8.95
N GLY A 132 11.65 28.82 8.09
CA GLY A 132 11.22 29.13 6.73
C GLY A 132 12.31 28.88 5.70
N PRO A 133 11.93 28.54 4.45
CA PRO A 133 12.87 28.41 3.34
C PRO A 133 13.37 29.78 2.90
N ASN A 134 14.62 29.84 2.47
CA ASN A 134 15.26 31.06 2.00
C ASN A 134 15.99 30.84 0.68
N GLY A 135 15.70 31.69 -0.29
CA GLY A 135 16.17 31.55 -1.66
C GLY A 135 15.29 30.63 -2.52
N PHE A 136 15.46 30.74 -3.83
CA PHE A 136 14.63 30.03 -4.81
C PHE A 136 14.77 28.50 -4.68
N ALA A 137 16.00 27.98 -4.55
CA ALA A 137 16.26 26.55 -4.46
C ALA A 137 15.52 25.90 -3.28
N ALA A 138 15.57 26.53 -2.10
CA ALA A 138 14.87 26.02 -0.91
C ALA A 138 13.34 26.10 -1.01
N ASN A 139 12.79 27.02 -1.81
CA ASN A 139 11.34 27.10 -2.03
C ASN A 139 10.85 26.13 -3.12
N ALA A 140 11.75 25.66 -3.98
CA ALA A 140 11.44 24.72 -5.07
C ALA A 140 11.48 23.25 -4.62
N VAL A 141 12.12 22.97 -3.48
CA VAL A 141 12.17 21.66 -2.80
C VAL A 141 10.89 21.48 -1.99
#